data_AF-A0A925LSU0-F1
#
_entry.id   AF-A0A925LSU0-F1
#
_cell.length_a   1.000
_cell.length_b   1.000
_cell.length_c   1.000
_cell.angle_alpha   90.00
_cell.angle_beta   90.00
_cell.angle_gamma   90.00
#
_symmetry.space_group_name_H-M   'P 1'
#
loop_
_entity.id
_entity.type
_entity.pdbx_description
1 polymer ?
#
loop_
_entity_poly.entity_id
_entity_poly.type
_entity_poly.pdbx_seq_one_letter_code
_entity_poly.pdbx_strand_id
1 'polypeptide(L)' 'RMGGFPVLEFLAEMPDAPPVIMMTANEGSRHKAYAEMLGVVDYLRKPFAMEVMLESVARAIAGSQPS' A
#
# COMPACT_ATOMS: atom_id res chain seq x y z
N ARG A 1 -5.71 -16.37 -11.69
CA ARG A 1 -5.49 -15.90 -10.29
C ARG A 1 -5.45 -14.39 -10.33
N MET A 2 -6.29 -13.69 -9.55
CA MET A 2 -6.26 -12.21 -9.48
C MET A 2 -5.05 -11.75 -8.68
N GLY A 3 -4.37 -10.70 -9.14
CA GLY A 3 -3.26 -10.06 -8.43
C GLY A 3 -3.75 -9.07 -7.37
N GLY A 4 -2.82 -8.35 -6.72
CA GLY A 4 -3.17 -7.31 -5.75
C GLY A 4 -3.83 -6.05 -6.33
N PHE A 5 -3.56 -5.73 -7.60
CA PHE A 5 -4.07 -4.49 -8.22
C PHE A 5 -5.60 -4.42 -8.35
N PRO A 6 -6.32 -5.45 -8.81
CA PRO A 6 -7.78 -5.43 -8.81
C PRO A 6 -8.40 -5.20 -7.42
N VAL A 7 -7.74 -5.66 -6.35
CA VAL A 7 -8.19 -5.39 -4.98
C VAL A 7 -7.92 -3.94 -4.60
N LEU A 8 -6.75 -3.41 -4.92
CA LEU A 8 -6.39 -2.02 -4.66
C LEU A 8 -7.30 -1.04 -5.44
N GLU A 9 -7.62 -1.34 -6.70
CA GLU A 9 -8.55 -0.57 -7.53
C GLU A 9 -9.94 -0.52 -6.90
N PHE A 10 -10.47 -1.67 -6.47
CA PHE A 10 -11.75 -1.73 -5.76
C PHE A 10 -11.74 -0.91 -4.46
N LEU A 11 -10.67 -1.00 -3.67
CA LEU A 11 -10.54 -0.22 -2.43
C LEU A 11 -10.45 1.29 -2.71
N ALA A 12 -9.78 1.71 -3.79
CA ALA A 12 -9.66 3.12 -4.15
C ALA A 12 -11.00 3.79 -4.52
N GLU A 13 -12.02 3.01 -4.87
CA GLU A 13 -13.38 3.50 -5.13
C GLU A 13 -14.24 3.62 -3.86
N MET A 14 -13.78 3.10 -2.71
CA MET A 14 -14.53 3.14 -1.46
C MET A 14 -14.28 4.44 -0.68
N PRO A 15 -15.33 5.20 -0.29
CA PRO A 15 -15.17 6.45 0.47
C PRO A 15 -14.42 6.30 1.80
N ASP A 16 -14.61 5.17 2.50
CA ASP A 16 -13.99 4.86 3.78
C ASP A 16 -13.06 3.64 3.67
N ALA A 17 -12.21 3.63 2.64
CA ALA A 17 -11.24 2.56 2.44
C ALA A 17 -10.20 2.51 3.58
N PRO A 18 -9.80 1.32 4.05
CA PRO A 18 -8.69 1.21 5.00
C PRO A 18 -7.36 1.61 4.33
N PRO A 19 -6.38 2.13 5.08
CA PRO A 19 -5.04 2.40 4.54
C PRO A 19 -4.40 1.12 4.02
N VAL A 20 -3.80 1.18 2.81
CA VAL A 20 -3.19 0.01 2.16
C VAL A 20 -1.67 0.17 2.11
N ILE A 21 -0.95 -0.86 2.55
CA ILE A 21 0.49 -1.03 2.30
C ILE A 21 0.64 -2.18 1.30
N MET A 22 1.21 -1.89 0.13
CA MET A 22 1.52 -2.91 -0.87
C MET A 22 2.85 -3.57 -0.54
N MET A 23 2.93 -4.90 -0.69
CA MET A 23 4.16 -5.67 -0.49
C MET A 23 4.43 -6.51 -1.74
N THR A 24 5.57 -6.33 -2.39
CA THR A 24 5.85 -6.91 -3.71
C THR A 24 7.14 -7.70 -3.76
N ALA A 25 7.24 -8.70 -4.65
CA ALA A 25 8.52 -9.28 -5.09
C ALA A 25 8.93 -8.79 -6.50
N ASN A 26 8.10 -7.95 -7.12
CA ASN A 26 8.32 -7.40 -8.45
C ASN A 26 9.05 -6.05 -8.36
N GLU A 27 10.07 -5.87 -9.19
CA GLU A 27 10.97 -4.71 -9.17
C GLU A 27 10.58 -3.63 -10.19
N GLY A 28 9.50 -3.82 -10.95
CA GLY A 28 9.06 -2.89 -11.99
C GLY A 28 8.56 -1.55 -11.45
N SER A 29 9.18 -0.45 -11.88
CA SER A 29 8.83 0.92 -11.50
C SER A 29 7.38 1.32 -11.83
N ARG A 30 6.81 0.77 -12.92
CA ARG A 30 5.41 1.03 -13.33
C ARG A 30 4.40 0.61 -12.26
N HIS A 31 4.62 -0.51 -11.58
CA HIS A 31 3.69 -0.98 -10.55
C HIS A 31 3.77 -0.11 -9.29
N LYS A 32 4.96 0.37 -8.93
CA LYS A 32 5.11 1.31 -7.82
C LYS A 32 4.34 2.60 -8.10
N ALA A 33 4.58 3.23 -9.26
CA ALA A 33 3.90 4.45 -9.65
C ALA A 33 2.37 4.29 -9.71
N TYR A 34 1.88 3.14 -10.20
CA TYR A 34 0.45 2.86 -10.24
C TYR A 34 -0.16 2.68 -8.85
N ALA A 35 0.53 2.00 -7.94
CA ALA A 35 0.07 1.85 -6.56
C ALA A 35 0.04 3.21 -5.82
N GLU A 36 1.07 4.05 -6.02
CA GLU A 36 1.13 5.41 -5.48
C GLU A 36 -0.03 6.27 -6.00
N MET A 37 -0.36 6.17 -7.29
CA MET A 37 -1.52 6.86 -7.88
C MET A 37 -2.85 6.42 -7.26
N LEU A 38 -2.97 5.14 -6.87
CA LEU A 38 -4.14 4.59 -6.18
C LEU A 38 -4.16 4.88 -4.66
N GLY A 39 -3.19 5.65 -4.15
CA GLY A 39 -3.21 6.16 -2.78
C GLY A 39 -2.73 5.18 -1.70
N VAL A 40 -1.88 4.21 -2.04
CA VAL A 40 -1.26 3.36 -0.99
C VAL A 40 -0.41 4.20 -0.05
N VAL A 41 -0.40 3.82 1.23
CA VAL A 41 0.48 4.42 2.25
C VAL A 41 1.95 4.12 1.94
N ASP A 42 2.23 2.91 1.46
CA ASP A 42 3.59 2.49 1.12
C ASP A 42 3.61 1.32 0.12
N TYR A 43 4.77 1.12 -0.49
CA TYR A 43 5.05 0.07 -1.48
C TYR A 43 6.38 -0.63 -1.14
N LEU A 44 6.30 -1.69 -0.33
CA LEU A 44 7.44 -2.42 0.21
C LEU A 44 7.93 -3.53 -0.73
N ARG A 45 9.19 -3.44 -1.17
CA ARG A 45 9.86 -4.51 -1.93
C ARG A 45 10.41 -5.57 -0.98
N LYS A 46 10.08 -6.84 -1.24
CA LYS A 46 10.60 -8.01 -0.53
C LYS A 46 12.00 -8.39 -1.06
N PRO A 47 12.94 -8.80 -0.18
CA PRO A 47 12.84 -8.76 1.27
C PRO A 47 13.00 -7.32 1.81
N PHE A 48 12.37 -7.04 2.94
CA PHE A 48 12.51 -5.78 3.70
C PHE A 48 12.80 -6.10 5.18
N ALA A 49 13.42 -5.16 5.89
CA ALA A 49 13.66 -5.26 7.32
C ALA A 49 12.36 -5.08 8.13
N MET A 50 12.29 -5.66 9.33
CA MET A 50 11.10 -5.56 10.18
C MET A 50 10.81 -4.10 10.56
N GLU A 51 11.85 -3.32 10.83
CA GLU A 51 11.78 -1.91 11.20
C GLU A 51 11.08 -1.10 10.10
N VAL A 52 11.42 -1.37 8.82
CA VAL A 52 10.78 -0.71 7.66
C VAL A 52 9.27 -1.01 7.63
N MET A 53 8.89 -2.26 7.88
CA MET A 53 7.47 -2.64 7.95
C MET A 53 6.75 -1.91 9.08
N LEU A 54 7.35 -1.89 10.28
CA LEU A 54 6.79 -1.22 11.45
C LEU A 54 6.61 0.28 11.22
N GLU A 55 7.57 0.93 10.56
CA GLU A 55 7.46 2.34 10.18
C GLU A 55 6.30 2.60 9.20
N SER A 56 6.12 1.75 8.18
CA SER A 56 4.98 1.86 7.25
C SER A 56 3.64 1.68 7.97
N VAL A 57 3.56 0.72 8.90
CA VAL A 57 2.36 0.51 9.73
C VAL A 57 2.08 1.70 10.64
N ALA A 58 3.12 2.28 11.26
CA ALA A 58 2.97 3.47 12.09
C ALA A 58 2.42 4.65 11.28
N ARG A 59 2.90 4.86 10.04
CA ARG A 59 2.35 5.87 9.12
C ARG A 59 0.87 5.61 8.78
N ALA A 60 0.52 4.36 8.49
CA ALA A 60 -0.84 3.98 8.16
C ALA A 60 -1.83 4.28 9.29
N ILE A 61 -1.45 3.96 10.55
CA ILE A 61 -2.32 4.19 11.71
C ILE A 61 -2.42 5.68 12.06
N ALA A 62 -1.31 6.44 11.94
CA ALA A 62 -1.29 7.87 12.24
C ALA A 62 -2.17 8.69 11.28
N GLY A 63 -2.18 8.34 9.98
CA GLY A 63 -3.03 9.00 8.98
C GLY A 63 -4.52 8.65 9.07
N SER A 64 -4.88 7.61 9.81
CA SER A 64 -6.27 7.15 9.98
C SER A 64 -6.95 7.62 11.26
N GLN A 65 -6.31 8.50 12.05
CA GLN A 65 -6.98 9.11 13.20
C GLN A 65 -8.06 10.08 12.69
N PRO A 66 -9.35 9.89 13.04
CA PRO A 66 -10.37 10.89 12.75
C PRO A 66 -10.04 12.17 13.53
N SER A 67 -10.01 13.29 12.81
CA SER A 67 -9.96 14.64 13.37
C SER A 67 -11.20 14.95 14.20
#